data_AF-A0A5N3UYY5-F1
#
_entry.id   AF-A0A5N3UYY5-F1
#
_cell.length_a   1.000
_cell.length_b   1.000
_cell.length_c   1.000
_cell.angle_alpha   90.00
_cell.angle_beta   90.00
_cell.angle_gamma   90.00
#
_symmetry.space_group_name_H-M   'P 1'
#
loop_
_entity.id
_entity.type
_entity.pdbx_description
1 polymer ?
#
loop_
_entity_poly.entity_id
_entity_poly.type
_entity_poly.pdbx_seq_one_letter_code
_entity_poly.pdbx_strand_id
1 'polypeptide(L)'
;MVLVTGAAGQIAYSRLYSNGNGQDQPIILGFGITPIMGVLMELQDCALPLLKDVITTDKEETAFKDLDVAILVGFMPRRDGMEWKDLLKANMKIFKCQGAALDKYAKKSVKAMVVGNPANTNCLTTSKLAPSIPKENFSCLTLLDHNPAEAQTALKLGVTSGDVKNVIIWGYHSSTKYPDVNHARVKLQGKEVGHDAAVIKAQKLSSATSAAKAICDHGDTSGLEPQRESLCPWALSLMATPMKVVEGLPINDFSREKMDLTAKEPAEEKETAFEFLASA
;
A
#
# COMPACT_ATOMS: atom_id res chain seq x y z
N MET A 1 20.48 1.35 -2.11
CA MET A 1 19.93 1.37 -3.48
C MET A 1 18.44 1.06 -3.46
N VAL A 2 17.64 1.82 -4.20
CA VAL A 2 16.17 1.69 -4.24
C VAL A 2 15.73 1.40 -5.67
N LEU A 3 15.07 0.26 -5.90
CA LEU A 3 14.48 -0.07 -7.20
C LEU A 3 13.02 0.42 -7.25
N VAL A 4 12.60 0.97 -8.39
CA VAL A 4 11.18 1.23 -8.68
C VAL A 4 10.85 0.62 -10.04
N THR A 5 10.05 -0.45 -10.06
CA THR A 5 9.55 -1.03 -11.33
C THR A 5 8.36 -0.22 -11.84
N GLY A 6 8.04 -0.29 -13.14
CA GLY A 6 6.88 0.43 -13.70
C GLY A 6 7.00 1.95 -13.65
N ALA A 7 8.22 2.48 -13.69
CA ALA A 7 8.49 3.87 -13.35
C ALA A 7 8.06 4.92 -14.39
N ALA A 8 7.74 4.48 -15.60
CA ALA A 8 7.05 5.32 -16.58
C ALA A 8 5.56 5.54 -16.25
N GLY A 9 5.01 4.82 -15.26
CA GLY A 9 3.62 4.95 -14.83
C GLY A 9 3.37 6.14 -13.91
N GLN A 10 2.15 6.65 -13.93
CA GLN A 10 1.71 7.82 -13.15
C GLN A 10 1.96 7.69 -11.64
N ILE A 11 1.87 6.48 -11.08
CA ILE A 11 2.09 6.19 -9.66
C ILE A 11 3.57 6.41 -9.27
N ALA A 12 4.50 5.99 -10.12
CA ALA A 12 5.91 6.20 -9.86
C ALA A 12 6.28 7.68 -10.04
N TYR A 13 5.72 8.32 -11.06
CA TYR A 13 5.89 9.76 -11.31
C TYR A 13 5.52 10.61 -10.08
N SER A 14 4.37 10.37 -9.44
CA SER A 14 3.98 11.13 -8.23
C SER A 14 4.88 10.87 -7.02
N ARG A 15 5.49 9.68 -6.92
CA ARG A 15 6.35 9.29 -5.79
C ARG A 15 7.74 9.92 -5.86
N LEU A 16 8.32 9.96 -7.04
CA LEU A 16 9.73 10.29 -7.26
C LEU A 16 10.12 11.69 -6.72
N TYR A 17 9.21 12.66 -6.77
CA TYR A 17 9.40 14.01 -6.22
C TYR A 17 9.31 14.10 -4.69
N SER A 18 8.66 13.14 -4.02
CA SER A 18 8.36 13.19 -2.58
C SER A 18 9.43 12.57 -1.68
N ASN A 19 10.48 11.97 -2.25
CA ASN A 19 11.54 11.27 -1.51
C ASN A 19 12.71 12.16 -1.04
N GLY A 20 12.60 13.48 -1.17
CA GLY A 20 13.67 14.43 -0.81
C GLY A 20 13.82 14.79 0.67
N ASN A 21 12.99 14.26 1.58
CA ASN A 21 12.89 14.74 2.98
C ASN A 21 13.26 13.71 4.06
N GLY A 22 13.96 12.61 3.72
CA GLY A 22 14.50 11.68 4.71
C GLY A 22 15.82 12.18 5.34
N GLN A 23 16.20 11.66 6.51
CA GLN A 23 17.53 11.94 7.07
C GLN A 23 18.60 11.18 6.26
N ASP A 24 19.51 11.91 5.62
CA ASP A 24 20.85 11.50 5.15
C ASP A 24 21.00 10.16 4.38
N GLN A 25 19.98 9.68 3.67
CA GLN A 25 20.08 8.45 2.88
C GLN A 25 20.18 8.75 1.37
N PRO A 26 21.35 8.53 0.74
CA PRO A 26 21.50 8.68 -0.70
C PRO A 26 20.67 7.65 -1.46
N ILE A 27 19.80 8.11 -2.37
CA ILE A 27 18.93 7.25 -3.18
C ILE A 27 19.55 7.08 -4.57
N ILE A 28 19.70 5.82 -5.00
CA ILE A 28 19.98 5.42 -6.38
C ILE A 28 18.73 4.71 -6.88
N LEU A 29 18.12 5.24 -7.95
CA LEU A 29 16.87 4.73 -8.51
C LEU A 29 17.11 3.87 -9.74
N GLY A 30 16.68 2.60 -9.69
CA GLY A 30 16.65 1.69 -10.84
C GLY A 30 15.27 1.69 -11.52
N PHE A 31 15.21 1.72 -12.85
CA PHE A 31 13.94 1.74 -13.60
C PHE A 31 13.89 0.72 -14.73
N GLY A 32 12.82 -0.10 -14.77
CA GLY A 32 12.63 -1.17 -15.77
C GLY A 32 11.65 -0.87 -16.92
N ILE A 33 12.10 -1.19 -18.14
CA ILE A 33 11.40 -1.56 -19.40
C ILE A 33 10.58 -0.49 -20.19
N THR A 34 10.81 0.82 -20.03
CA THR A 34 10.27 1.84 -20.98
C THR A 34 11.18 3.08 -21.01
N PRO A 35 11.26 3.89 -22.10
CA PRO A 35 12.08 5.09 -22.11
C PRO A 35 11.60 6.09 -21.06
N ILE A 36 12.36 6.20 -19.96
CA ILE A 36 12.06 7.06 -18.81
C ILE A 36 12.85 8.38 -18.90
N MET A 37 13.39 8.70 -20.07
CA MET A 37 14.25 9.87 -20.27
C MET A 37 13.59 11.17 -19.80
N GLY A 38 12.28 11.35 -20.03
CA GLY A 38 11.53 12.51 -19.53
C GLY A 38 11.51 12.60 -17.99
N VAL A 39 11.17 11.50 -17.31
CA VAL A 39 11.15 11.46 -15.83
C VAL A 39 12.55 11.61 -15.24
N LEU A 40 13.57 11.07 -15.92
CA LEU A 40 14.98 11.25 -15.53
C LEU A 40 15.36 12.74 -15.57
N MET A 41 15.04 13.43 -16.67
CA MET A 41 15.30 14.86 -16.81
C MET A 41 14.59 15.66 -15.72
N GLU A 42 13.30 15.39 -15.47
CA GLU A 42 12.56 16.10 -14.43
C GLU A 42 13.08 15.85 -13.01
N LEU A 43 13.54 14.63 -12.70
CA LEU A 43 14.18 14.31 -11.43
C LEU A 43 15.50 15.06 -11.23
N GLN A 44 16.28 15.21 -12.29
CA GLN A 44 17.51 15.99 -12.29
C GLN A 44 17.20 17.48 -12.10
N ASP A 45 16.17 18.00 -12.77
CA ASP A 45 15.72 19.38 -12.65
C ASP A 45 15.21 19.73 -11.24
N CYS A 46 14.67 18.75 -10.51
CA CYS A 46 14.23 18.95 -9.13
C CYS A 46 15.34 19.14 -8.11
N ALA A 47 16.61 18.94 -8.51
CA ALA A 47 17.80 19.19 -7.69
C ALA A 47 17.68 18.61 -6.26
N LEU A 48 17.11 17.42 -6.14
CA LEU A 48 16.81 16.79 -4.84
C LEU A 48 18.12 16.48 -4.10
N PRO A 49 18.41 17.08 -2.92
CA PRO A 49 19.70 16.95 -2.24
C PRO A 49 20.10 15.51 -1.88
N LEU A 50 19.11 14.65 -1.68
CA LEU A 50 19.26 13.23 -1.33
C LEU A 50 19.37 12.31 -2.55
N LEU A 51 19.02 12.77 -3.75
CA LEU A 51 19.14 11.99 -4.96
C LEU A 51 20.58 12.06 -5.45
N LYS A 52 21.31 10.95 -5.35
CA LYS A 52 22.72 10.91 -5.77
C LYS A 52 22.88 10.50 -7.22
N ASP A 53 22.08 9.55 -7.66
CA ASP A 53 22.16 9.02 -9.02
C ASP A 53 20.84 8.38 -9.45
N VAL A 54 20.63 8.27 -10.76
CA VAL A 54 19.46 7.63 -11.36
C VAL A 54 19.92 6.73 -12.51
N ILE A 55 19.64 5.44 -12.38
CA ILE A 55 20.03 4.41 -13.35
C ILE A 55 18.77 3.90 -14.06
N THR A 56 18.68 4.14 -15.37
CA THR A 56 17.65 3.54 -16.22
C THR A 56 18.21 2.28 -16.87
N THR A 57 17.52 1.14 -16.77
CA THR A 57 17.98 -0.11 -17.40
C THR A 57 16.85 -1.10 -17.65
N ASP A 58 16.88 -1.77 -18.79
CA ASP A 58 15.99 -2.89 -19.11
C ASP A 58 16.57 -4.25 -18.69
N LYS A 59 17.78 -4.27 -18.12
CA LYS A 59 18.47 -5.50 -17.69
C LYS A 59 18.16 -5.83 -16.24
N GLU A 60 17.63 -7.01 -15.98
CA GLU A 60 17.30 -7.49 -14.63
C GLU A 60 18.51 -7.48 -13.70
N GLU A 61 19.67 -7.95 -14.16
CA GLU A 61 20.89 -7.97 -13.35
C GLU A 61 21.26 -6.58 -12.84
N THR A 62 21.28 -5.57 -13.72
CA THR A 62 21.61 -4.20 -13.33
C THR A 62 20.54 -3.60 -12.41
N ALA A 63 19.27 -3.87 -12.69
CA ALA A 63 18.16 -3.32 -11.91
C ALA A 63 18.06 -3.89 -10.49
N PHE A 64 18.33 -5.18 -10.31
CA PHE A 64 18.11 -5.89 -9.05
C PHE A 64 19.35 -6.08 -8.17
N LYS A 65 20.53 -5.67 -8.66
CA LYS A 65 21.80 -5.87 -7.96
C LYS A 65 21.93 -5.05 -6.68
N ASP A 66 22.32 -5.67 -5.57
CA ASP A 66 22.69 -5.00 -4.32
C ASP A 66 21.61 -4.05 -3.75
N LEU A 67 20.33 -4.36 -3.98
CA LEU A 67 19.20 -3.57 -3.50
C LEU A 67 19.03 -3.60 -1.98
N ASP A 68 18.68 -2.45 -1.40
CA ASP A 68 18.23 -2.32 -0.02
C ASP A 68 16.70 -2.26 0.07
N VAL A 69 16.06 -1.60 -0.91
CA VAL A 69 14.61 -1.48 -1.03
C VAL A 69 14.17 -1.72 -2.48
N ALA A 70 13.07 -2.45 -2.66
CA ALA A 70 12.42 -2.65 -3.96
C ALA A 70 10.95 -2.27 -3.89
N ILE A 71 10.53 -1.31 -4.71
CA ILE A 71 9.13 -0.88 -4.85
C ILE A 71 8.61 -1.42 -6.18
N LEU A 72 7.77 -2.45 -6.10
CA LEU A 72 7.27 -3.19 -7.26
C LEU A 72 5.92 -2.63 -7.69
N VAL A 73 5.95 -1.58 -8.53
CA VAL A 73 4.75 -0.90 -9.06
C VAL A 73 4.32 -1.48 -10.40
N GLY A 74 5.25 -1.99 -11.21
CA GLY A 74 4.95 -2.48 -12.55
C GLY A 74 4.06 -3.73 -12.55
N PHE A 75 2.84 -3.60 -13.08
CA PHE A 75 1.89 -4.68 -13.32
C PHE A 75 1.21 -4.50 -14.68
N MET A 76 0.57 -5.56 -15.18
CA MET A 76 -0.24 -5.48 -16.39
C MET A 76 -1.64 -4.97 -16.04
N PRO A 77 -2.07 -3.81 -16.55
CA PRO A 77 -3.44 -3.36 -16.34
C PRO A 77 -4.42 -4.24 -17.11
N ARG A 78 -5.64 -4.35 -16.59
CA ARG A 78 -6.73 -5.05 -17.28
C ARG A 78 -7.02 -4.37 -18.62
N ARG A 79 -7.10 -5.16 -19.69
CA ARG A 79 -7.48 -4.70 -21.04
C ARG A 79 -8.92 -5.08 -21.35
N ASP A 80 -9.54 -4.37 -22.28
CA ASP A 80 -10.90 -4.70 -22.74
C ASP A 80 -10.94 -6.14 -23.28
N GLY A 81 -11.95 -6.89 -22.85
CA GLY A 81 -12.11 -8.31 -23.19
C GLY A 81 -11.19 -9.28 -22.43
N MET A 82 -10.35 -8.80 -21.49
CA MET A 82 -9.52 -9.66 -20.65
C MET A 82 -10.32 -10.20 -19.45
N GLU A 83 -10.35 -11.53 -19.35
CA GLU A 83 -10.88 -12.26 -18.20
C GLU A 83 -9.95 -12.13 -16.98
N TRP A 84 -10.51 -12.28 -15.78
CA TRP A 84 -9.74 -12.18 -14.53
C TRP A 84 -8.58 -13.18 -14.46
N LYS A 85 -8.79 -14.41 -14.96
CA LYS A 85 -7.76 -15.46 -14.99
C LYS A 85 -6.57 -15.10 -15.89
N ASP A 86 -6.82 -14.43 -17.02
CA ASP A 86 -5.76 -14.01 -17.93
C ASP A 86 -4.93 -12.87 -17.32
N LEU A 87 -5.60 -11.93 -16.64
CA LEU A 87 -4.94 -10.88 -15.88
C LEU A 87 -4.04 -11.45 -14.79
N LEU A 88 -4.54 -12.42 -14.02
CA LEU A 88 -3.76 -13.12 -12.99
C LEU A 88 -2.54 -13.81 -13.60
N LYS A 89 -2.74 -14.60 -14.66
CA LYS A 89 -1.66 -15.35 -15.32
C LYS A 89 -0.55 -14.42 -15.85
N ALA A 90 -0.94 -13.30 -16.46
CA ALA A 90 0.03 -12.31 -16.95
C ALA A 90 0.84 -11.68 -15.81
N ASN A 91 0.19 -11.27 -14.73
CA ASN A 91 0.86 -10.69 -13.57
C ASN A 91 1.73 -11.72 -12.82
N MET A 92 1.29 -12.97 -12.70
CA MET A 92 2.11 -14.04 -12.10
C MET A 92 3.43 -14.24 -12.84
N LYS A 93 3.44 -14.13 -14.18
CA LYS A 93 4.70 -14.19 -14.95
C LYS A 93 5.64 -13.03 -14.60
N ILE A 94 5.11 -11.81 -14.47
CA ILE A 94 5.89 -10.62 -14.11
C ILE A 94 6.51 -10.80 -12.72
N PHE A 95 5.70 -11.13 -11.72
CA PHE A 95 6.17 -11.24 -10.33
C PHE A 95 7.00 -12.51 -10.08
N LYS A 96 6.86 -13.57 -10.90
CA LYS A 96 7.79 -14.71 -10.93
C LYS A 96 9.19 -14.26 -11.33
N CYS A 97 9.32 -13.49 -12.41
CA CYS A 97 10.61 -12.94 -12.86
C CYS A 97 11.20 -11.98 -11.82
N GLN A 98 10.40 -11.05 -11.28
CA GLN A 98 10.87 -10.10 -10.26
C GLN A 98 11.30 -10.80 -8.96
N GLY A 99 10.56 -11.81 -8.50
CA GLY A 99 10.92 -12.62 -7.33
C GLY A 99 12.25 -13.36 -7.53
N ALA A 100 12.42 -14.03 -8.67
CA ALA A 100 13.67 -14.72 -9.00
C ALA A 100 14.86 -13.74 -9.13
N ALA A 101 14.64 -12.54 -9.68
CA ALA A 101 15.66 -11.51 -9.79
C ALA A 101 16.06 -10.96 -8.42
N LEU A 102 15.10 -10.71 -7.52
CA LEU A 102 15.37 -10.35 -6.13
C LEU A 102 16.18 -11.43 -5.43
N ASP A 103 15.76 -12.70 -5.56
CA ASP A 103 16.48 -13.81 -4.96
C ASP A 103 17.92 -13.90 -5.45
N LYS A 104 18.15 -13.67 -6.74
CA LYS A 104 19.46 -13.85 -7.36
C LYS A 104 20.42 -12.68 -7.11
N TYR A 105 19.94 -11.44 -7.24
CA TYR A 105 20.82 -10.27 -7.34
C TYR A 105 20.73 -9.30 -6.14
N ALA A 106 19.62 -9.29 -5.40
CA ALA A 106 19.44 -8.36 -4.29
C ALA A 106 20.15 -8.83 -3.02
N LYS A 107 20.35 -7.89 -2.09
CA LYS A 107 20.80 -8.25 -0.73
C LYS A 107 19.72 -9.10 -0.07
N LYS A 108 20.12 -10.06 0.77
CA LYS A 108 19.15 -10.90 1.51
C LYS A 108 18.36 -10.10 2.55
N SER A 109 18.88 -8.94 2.93
CA SER A 109 18.20 -7.96 3.78
C SER A 109 17.26 -7.01 3.04
N VAL A 110 17.11 -7.13 1.70
CA VAL A 110 16.27 -6.24 0.90
C VAL A 110 14.84 -6.22 1.43
N LYS A 111 14.23 -5.04 1.48
CA LYS A 111 12.80 -4.84 1.78
C LYS A 111 12.03 -4.64 0.49
N ALA A 112 11.05 -5.50 0.21
CA ALA A 112 10.23 -5.44 -0.99
C ALA A 112 8.80 -5.01 -0.66
N MET A 113 8.32 -3.96 -1.32
CA MET A 113 6.93 -3.51 -1.24
C MET A 113 6.25 -3.64 -2.59
N VAL A 114 5.18 -4.43 -2.62
CA VAL A 114 4.36 -4.66 -3.81
C VAL A 114 3.19 -3.69 -3.82
N VAL A 115 3.07 -2.95 -4.92
CA VAL A 115 1.97 -2.00 -5.17
C VAL A 115 1.10 -2.48 -6.32
N GLY A 116 1.69 -3.14 -7.32
CA GLY A 116 0.97 -3.61 -8.50
C GLY A 116 -0.11 -4.64 -8.18
N ASN A 117 -1.32 -4.45 -8.71
CA ASN A 117 -2.46 -5.31 -8.42
C ASN A 117 -2.44 -6.64 -9.22
N PRO A 118 -2.96 -7.74 -8.64
CA PRO A 118 -3.48 -7.86 -7.27
C PRO A 118 -2.36 -7.95 -6.23
N ALA A 119 -2.26 -6.95 -5.35
CA ALA A 119 -1.04 -6.68 -4.59
C ALA A 119 -0.63 -7.80 -3.63
N ASN A 120 -1.60 -8.37 -2.92
CA ASN A 120 -1.35 -9.43 -1.94
C ASN A 120 -0.88 -10.74 -2.61
N THR A 121 -1.53 -11.20 -3.69
CA THR A 121 -1.11 -12.41 -4.44
C THR A 121 0.22 -12.18 -5.14
N ASN A 122 0.43 -11.01 -5.74
CA ASN A 122 1.73 -10.64 -6.33
C ASN A 122 2.84 -10.66 -5.28
N CYS A 123 2.58 -10.13 -4.08
CA CYS A 123 3.51 -10.16 -2.95
C CYS A 123 3.82 -11.60 -2.50
N LEU A 124 2.79 -12.42 -2.32
CA LEU A 124 2.93 -13.82 -1.94
C LEU A 124 3.74 -14.62 -2.97
N THR A 125 3.46 -14.42 -4.26
CA THR A 125 4.22 -15.03 -5.35
C THR A 125 5.67 -14.58 -5.31
N THR A 126 5.93 -13.28 -5.21
CA THR A 126 7.30 -12.74 -5.15
C THR A 126 8.08 -13.34 -3.98
N SER A 127 7.48 -13.39 -2.78
CA SER A 127 8.11 -13.97 -1.59
C SER A 127 8.41 -15.46 -1.75
N LYS A 128 7.52 -16.22 -2.38
CA LYS A 128 7.74 -17.65 -2.66
C LYS A 128 8.87 -17.90 -3.64
N LEU A 129 9.01 -17.04 -4.65
CA LEU A 129 10.05 -17.13 -5.67
C LEU A 129 11.39 -16.56 -5.21
N ALA A 130 11.44 -16.01 -3.99
CA ALA A 130 12.63 -15.49 -3.34
C ALA A 130 12.90 -16.16 -1.98
N PRO A 131 13.17 -17.49 -1.96
CA PRO A 131 13.30 -18.25 -0.72
C PRO A 131 14.50 -17.86 0.15
N SER A 132 15.51 -17.19 -0.43
CA SER A 132 16.69 -16.74 0.33
C SER A 132 16.46 -15.43 1.10
N ILE A 133 15.34 -14.76 0.90
CA ILE A 133 14.97 -13.51 1.57
C ILE A 133 13.91 -13.81 2.64
N PRO A 134 14.06 -13.30 3.88
CA PRO A 134 13.06 -13.48 4.93
C PRO A 134 11.67 -13.01 4.50
N LYS A 135 10.62 -13.77 4.82
CA LYS A 135 9.25 -13.49 4.35
C LYS A 135 8.70 -12.16 4.88
N GLU A 136 9.12 -11.79 6.09
CA GLU A 136 8.82 -10.52 6.75
C GLU A 136 9.40 -9.28 6.04
N ASN A 137 10.28 -9.48 5.05
CA ASN A 137 10.77 -8.41 4.21
C ASN A 137 9.85 -8.09 3.02
N PHE A 138 8.85 -8.93 2.76
CA PHE A 138 7.87 -8.71 1.71
C PHE A 138 6.59 -8.13 2.31
N SER A 139 6.13 -7.03 1.74
CA SER A 139 4.91 -6.34 2.14
C SER A 139 4.11 -5.94 0.90
N CYS A 140 2.80 -5.83 1.05
CA CYS A 140 1.92 -5.22 0.04
C CYS A 140 1.31 -3.94 0.61
N LEU A 141 1.04 -2.98 -0.26
CA LEU A 141 0.52 -1.69 0.14
C LEU A 141 -0.98 -1.75 0.45
N THR A 142 -1.36 -1.58 1.72
CA THR A 142 -2.77 -1.39 2.16
C THR A 142 -3.04 0.03 2.68
N LEU A 143 -2.01 0.88 2.65
CA LEU A 143 -2.08 2.27 3.14
C LEU A 143 -3.10 3.13 2.39
N LEU A 144 -3.40 2.79 1.13
CA LEU A 144 -4.44 3.43 0.34
C LEU A 144 -5.86 3.14 0.86
N ASP A 145 -6.05 2.06 1.62
CA ASP A 145 -7.30 1.78 2.32
C ASP A 145 -7.30 2.37 3.73
N HIS A 146 -6.14 2.36 4.40
CA HIS A 146 -5.97 2.88 5.76
C HIS A 146 -6.24 4.38 5.86
N ASN A 147 -5.63 5.17 4.97
CA ASN A 147 -5.74 6.64 5.03
C ASN A 147 -7.18 7.14 4.88
N PRO A 148 -7.98 6.64 3.91
CA PRO A 148 -9.40 6.96 3.86
C PRO A 148 -10.16 6.53 5.12
N ALA A 149 -9.88 5.35 5.68
CA ALA A 149 -10.54 4.91 6.91
C ALA A 149 -10.24 5.83 8.10
N GLU A 150 -8.98 6.27 8.25
CA GLU A 150 -8.56 7.24 9.26
C GLU A 150 -9.23 8.60 9.04
N ALA A 151 -9.22 9.12 7.82
CA ALA A 151 -9.82 10.40 7.47
C ALA A 151 -11.34 10.42 7.69
N GLN A 152 -12.03 9.35 7.30
CA GLN A 152 -13.47 9.21 7.52
C GLN A 152 -13.82 9.10 9.01
N THR A 153 -12.97 8.42 9.79
CA THR A 153 -13.11 8.37 11.25
C THR A 153 -12.96 9.76 11.86
N ALA A 154 -11.92 10.50 11.45
CA ALA A 154 -11.66 11.86 11.91
C ALA A 154 -12.82 12.81 11.58
N LEU A 155 -13.31 12.76 10.34
CA LEU A 155 -14.44 13.56 9.86
C LEU A 155 -15.71 13.32 10.69
N LYS A 156 -16.06 12.04 10.91
CA LYS A 156 -17.26 11.68 11.70
C LYS A 156 -17.18 12.13 13.15
N LEU A 157 -15.97 12.25 13.70
CA LEU A 157 -15.73 12.64 15.09
C LEU A 157 -15.40 14.13 15.27
N GLY A 158 -15.30 14.90 14.18
CA GLY A 158 -14.96 16.32 14.21
C GLY A 158 -13.54 16.60 14.70
N VAL A 159 -12.60 15.69 14.43
CA VAL A 159 -11.17 15.83 14.79
C VAL A 159 -10.29 15.82 13.54
N THR A 160 -8.99 16.06 13.71
CA THR A 160 -8.03 15.95 12.60
C THR A 160 -7.56 14.50 12.44
N SER A 161 -7.11 14.09 11.24
CA SER A 161 -6.59 12.73 11.04
C SER A 161 -5.44 12.39 11.99
N GLY A 162 -4.57 13.36 12.30
CA GLY A 162 -3.48 13.18 13.27
C GLY A 162 -3.92 12.90 14.72
N ASP A 163 -5.20 13.09 15.03
CA ASP A 163 -5.81 12.74 16.31
C ASP A 163 -6.35 11.30 16.33
N VAL A 164 -6.36 10.59 15.20
CA VAL A 164 -6.82 9.21 15.07
C VAL A 164 -5.63 8.28 14.95
N LYS A 165 -5.62 7.20 15.72
CA LYS A 165 -4.58 6.17 15.71
C LYS A 165 -5.19 4.78 15.77
N ASN A 166 -4.40 3.76 15.48
CA ASN A 166 -4.76 2.34 15.62
C ASN A 166 -5.99 1.94 14.79
N VAL A 167 -6.19 2.58 13.64
CA VAL A 167 -7.07 2.06 12.59
C VAL A 167 -6.36 0.86 11.97
N ILE A 168 -7.10 -0.22 11.72
CA ILE A 168 -6.54 -1.46 11.17
C ILE A 168 -7.29 -1.78 9.89
N ILE A 169 -6.57 -2.15 8.83
CA ILE A 169 -7.18 -2.72 7.64
C ILE A 169 -6.93 -4.22 7.66
N TRP A 170 -8.00 -5.00 7.76
CA TRP A 170 -7.96 -6.45 7.63
C TRP A 170 -8.29 -6.89 6.21
N GLY A 171 -7.66 -7.97 5.78
CA GLY A 171 -8.02 -8.68 4.56
C GLY A 171 -7.23 -8.30 3.32
N TYR A 172 -7.85 -8.56 2.18
CA TYR A 172 -7.27 -8.39 0.85
C TYR A 172 -7.49 -6.97 0.32
N HIS A 173 -6.58 -6.43 -0.51
CA HIS A 173 -6.79 -5.15 -1.17
C HIS A 173 -7.84 -5.28 -2.30
N SER A 174 -9.10 -5.44 -1.92
CA SER A 174 -10.26 -5.63 -2.80
C SER A 174 -11.50 -4.92 -2.23
N SER A 175 -12.69 -5.24 -2.73
CA SER A 175 -13.97 -4.79 -2.15
C SER A 175 -14.30 -5.49 -0.83
N THR A 176 -13.65 -6.62 -0.49
CA THR A 176 -13.94 -7.37 0.75
C THR A 176 -13.14 -6.89 1.94
N LYS A 177 -12.19 -5.96 1.74
CA LYS A 177 -11.39 -5.36 2.82
C LYS A 177 -12.26 -4.89 3.98
N TYR A 178 -11.75 -5.04 5.20
CA TYR A 178 -12.43 -4.63 6.41
C TYR A 178 -11.63 -3.54 7.14
N PRO A 179 -12.05 -2.26 7.03
CA PRO A 179 -11.55 -1.19 7.87
C PRO A 179 -12.10 -1.32 9.29
N ASP A 180 -11.24 -1.69 10.22
CA ASP A 180 -11.54 -1.86 11.63
C ASP A 180 -11.12 -0.63 12.43
N VAL A 181 -12.13 0.04 12.97
CA VAL A 181 -11.99 1.21 13.83
C VAL A 181 -12.29 0.88 15.30
N ASN A 182 -12.60 -0.37 15.64
CA ASN A 182 -12.92 -0.77 17.02
C ASN A 182 -11.70 -0.62 17.94
N HIS A 183 -10.51 -0.81 17.36
CA HIS A 183 -9.24 -0.60 18.04
C HIS A 183 -8.72 0.83 17.95
N ALA A 184 -9.42 1.70 17.19
CA ALA A 184 -8.97 3.06 16.99
C ALA A 184 -9.01 3.87 18.29
N ARG A 185 -7.99 4.70 18.45
CA ARG A 185 -7.83 5.65 19.54
C ARG A 185 -7.93 7.05 18.97
N VAL A 186 -8.71 7.89 19.65
CA VAL A 186 -9.03 9.23 19.18
C VAL A 186 -8.71 10.23 20.28
N LYS A 187 -7.94 11.26 19.94
CA LYS A 187 -7.60 12.36 20.83
C LYS A 187 -8.71 13.41 20.79
N LEU A 188 -9.53 13.46 21.84
CA LEU A 188 -10.56 14.47 22.04
C LEU A 188 -10.13 15.44 23.14
N GLN A 189 -10.01 16.73 22.81
CA GLN A 189 -9.65 17.79 23.77
C GLN A 189 -8.38 17.46 24.58
N GLY A 190 -7.36 16.89 23.92
CA GLY A 190 -6.11 16.51 24.56
C GLY A 190 -6.11 15.14 25.25
N LYS A 191 -7.25 14.45 25.36
CA LYS A 191 -7.36 13.11 25.97
C LYS A 191 -7.60 12.04 24.93
N GLU A 192 -6.80 10.98 24.97
CA GLU A 192 -6.98 9.81 24.12
C GLU A 192 -8.10 8.91 24.67
N VAL A 193 -9.06 8.56 23.82
CA VAL A 193 -10.19 7.68 24.16
C VAL A 193 -10.39 6.63 23.06
N GLY A 194 -11.08 5.54 23.38
CA GLY A 194 -11.51 4.58 22.35
C GLY A 194 -12.55 5.17 21.41
N HIS A 195 -12.56 4.69 20.16
CA HIS A 195 -13.51 5.09 19.12
C HIS A 195 -14.96 5.14 19.61
N ASP A 196 -15.46 4.09 20.25
CA ASP A 196 -16.87 4.04 20.68
C ASP A 196 -17.21 5.09 21.73
N ALA A 197 -16.27 5.35 22.65
CA ALA A 197 -16.41 6.42 23.62
C ALA A 197 -16.35 7.81 22.95
N ALA A 198 -15.55 7.96 21.89
CA ALA A 198 -15.52 9.17 21.08
C ALA A 198 -16.85 9.38 20.35
N VAL A 199 -17.43 8.33 19.74
CA VAL A 199 -18.73 8.36 19.09
C VAL A 199 -19.83 8.74 20.08
N ILE A 200 -19.88 8.12 21.26
CA ILE A 200 -20.89 8.45 22.28
C ILE A 200 -20.76 9.91 22.74
N LYS A 201 -19.53 10.41 22.92
CA LYS A 201 -19.30 11.82 23.29
C LYS A 201 -19.71 12.76 22.15
N ALA A 202 -19.31 12.46 20.92
CA ALA A 202 -19.69 13.21 19.73
C ALA A 202 -21.21 13.22 19.52
N GLN A 203 -21.90 12.10 19.77
CA GLN A 203 -23.36 11.99 19.70
C GLN A 203 -24.07 12.73 20.84
N LYS A 204 -23.51 12.77 22.06
CA LYS A 204 -24.05 13.58 23.17
C LYS A 204 -23.89 15.08 22.91
N LEU A 205 -22.77 15.47 22.30
CA LEU A 205 -22.55 16.81 21.76
C LEU A 205 -23.51 17.08 20.58
N SER A 206 -23.72 16.10 19.71
CA SER A 206 -24.63 16.21 18.57
C SER A 206 -26.10 16.20 18.99
N SER A 207 -26.50 15.63 20.12
CA SER A 207 -27.89 15.72 20.63
C SER A 207 -28.22 17.10 21.20
N ALA A 208 -27.20 17.88 21.58
CA ALA A 208 -27.34 19.31 21.86
C ALA A 208 -27.29 20.16 20.57
N THR A 209 -26.73 19.60 19.49
CA THR A 209 -26.55 20.28 18.18
C THR A 209 -27.58 19.81 17.13
N SER A 210 -28.35 18.77 17.42
CA SER A 210 -29.32 18.11 16.51
C SER A 210 -30.56 18.96 16.28
N ALA A 211 -30.80 19.96 17.13
CA ALA A 211 -31.78 21.01 16.87
C ALA A 211 -31.39 21.88 15.66
N ALA A 212 -30.11 21.93 15.26
CA ALA A 212 -29.62 22.78 14.16
C ALA A 212 -29.25 22.02 12.88
N LYS A 213 -28.99 20.69 12.94
CA LYS A 213 -28.50 19.90 11.79
C LYS A 213 -29.58 19.16 10.98
N ALA A 214 -30.86 19.30 11.34
CA ALA A 214 -31.98 18.71 10.58
C ALA A 214 -32.28 19.42 9.23
N ILE A 215 -31.51 20.44 8.85
CA ILE A 215 -31.81 21.31 7.70
C ILE A 215 -30.87 21.10 6.49
N CYS A 216 -29.74 20.37 6.58
CA CYS A 216 -28.74 20.40 5.49
C CYS A 216 -28.34 19.10 4.78
N ASP A 217 -28.50 17.87 5.32
CA ASP A 217 -27.82 16.71 4.70
C ASP A 217 -28.79 15.69 4.08
N HIS A 218 -29.51 16.13 3.05
CA HIS A 218 -30.07 15.26 2.01
C HIS A 218 -29.40 15.64 0.69
N GLY A 219 -28.46 14.82 0.22
CA GLY A 219 -27.83 15.02 -1.09
C GLY A 219 -26.42 14.43 -1.22
N ASP A 220 -26.35 13.27 -1.87
CA ASP A 220 -25.32 12.88 -2.83
C ASP A 220 -23.87 12.61 -2.34
N THR A 221 -23.45 11.34 -2.39
CA THR A 221 -22.04 10.91 -2.30
C THR A 221 -21.53 10.32 -3.62
N SER A 222 -22.07 10.72 -4.77
CA SER A 222 -21.50 10.43 -6.09
C SER A 222 -20.68 11.63 -6.58
N GLY A 223 -19.38 11.68 -6.24
CA GLY A 223 -18.55 12.79 -6.72
C GLY A 223 -17.14 12.96 -6.16
N LEU A 224 -16.52 11.95 -5.55
CA LEU A 224 -15.09 12.03 -5.23
C LEU A 224 -14.29 11.43 -6.39
N GLU A 225 -13.88 12.31 -7.31
CA GLU A 225 -12.79 12.06 -8.25
C GLU A 225 -11.55 11.52 -7.49
N PRO A 226 -10.80 10.55 -8.06
CA PRO A 226 -9.58 10.06 -7.45
C PRO A 226 -8.51 11.15 -7.52
N GLN A 227 -8.40 11.96 -6.47
CA GLN A 227 -7.34 12.94 -6.34
C GLN A 227 -5.99 12.21 -6.18
N ARG A 228 -5.15 12.35 -7.20
CA ARG A 228 -3.71 12.04 -7.28
C ARG A 228 -3.17 11.22 -6.10
N GLU A 229 -3.13 9.92 -6.32
CA GLU A 229 -2.49 8.92 -5.46
C GLU A 229 -1.00 9.26 -5.28
N SER A 230 -0.67 9.84 -4.14
CA SER A 230 0.71 10.02 -3.70
C SER A 230 0.99 8.98 -2.61
N LEU A 231 1.82 8.00 -2.95
CA LEU A 231 2.47 7.14 -1.97
C LEU A 231 3.36 8.03 -1.08
N CYS A 232 2.94 8.36 0.15
CA CYS A 232 3.65 9.38 0.93
C CYS A 232 5.03 8.90 1.46
N PRO A 233 5.89 9.80 1.99
CA PRO A 233 7.18 9.50 2.62
C PRO A 233 7.15 8.42 3.72
N TRP A 234 6.04 8.33 4.47
CA TRP A 234 5.81 7.33 5.50
C TRP A 234 5.98 5.87 5.04
N ALA A 235 5.66 5.50 3.79
CA ALA A 235 5.79 4.13 3.32
C ALA A 235 7.24 3.65 3.31
N LEU A 236 8.21 4.54 3.02
CA LEU A 236 9.65 4.23 3.09
C LEU A 236 10.12 4.14 4.55
N SER A 237 9.61 5.01 5.42
CA SER A 237 9.87 4.94 6.87
C SER A 237 9.29 3.67 7.51
N LEU A 238 8.14 3.21 7.04
CA LEU A 238 7.52 1.94 7.46
C LEU A 238 8.36 0.75 7.00
N MET A 239 8.89 0.77 5.78
CA MET A 239 9.81 -0.27 5.29
C MET A 239 11.13 -0.33 6.08
N ALA A 240 11.62 0.80 6.61
CA ALA A 240 12.80 0.86 7.46
C ALA A 240 12.55 0.34 8.89
N THR A 241 11.30 0.18 9.30
CA THR A 241 10.93 -0.28 10.65
C THR A 241 10.57 -1.76 10.62
N PRO A 242 11.12 -2.62 11.49
CA PRO A 242 10.68 -4.00 11.59
C PRO A 242 9.20 -4.05 11.99
N MET A 243 8.34 -4.48 11.07
CA MET A 243 6.93 -4.68 11.36
C MET A 243 6.74 -5.89 12.27
N LYS A 244 5.98 -5.71 13.34
CA LYS A 244 5.53 -6.78 14.22
C LYS A 244 4.01 -6.80 14.20
N VAL A 245 3.45 -8.00 14.10
CA VAL A 245 2.02 -8.20 14.27
C VAL A 245 1.65 -7.82 15.71
N VAL A 246 0.58 -7.04 15.88
CA VAL A 246 0.06 -6.72 17.21
C VAL A 246 -0.71 -7.94 17.71
N GLU A 247 -0.19 -8.59 18.74
CA GLU A 247 -0.79 -9.76 19.36
C GLU A 247 -1.80 -9.38 20.46
N GLY A 248 -2.73 -10.29 20.77
CA GLY A 248 -3.67 -10.12 21.89
C GLY A 248 -4.79 -9.11 21.66
N LEU A 249 -5.08 -8.73 20.41
CA LEU A 249 -6.20 -7.85 20.09
C LEU A 249 -7.55 -8.54 20.39
N PRO A 250 -8.45 -7.92 21.17
CA PRO A 250 -9.77 -8.48 21.42
C PRO A 250 -10.67 -8.34 20.19
N ILE A 251 -10.94 -9.45 19.50
CA ILE A 251 -11.79 -9.48 18.30
C ILE A 251 -13.23 -9.83 18.69
N ASN A 252 -14.15 -8.87 18.49
CA ASN A 252 -15.59 -9.08 18.68
C ASN A 252 -16.21 -9.89 17.52
N ASP A 253 -17.46 -10.34 17.70
CA ASP A 253 -18.14 -11.22 16.73
C ASP A 253 -18.31 -10.57 15.36
N PHE A 254 -18.60 -9.26 15.31
CA PHE A 254 -18.74 -8.52 14.06
C PHE A 254 -17.40 -8.45 13.29
N SER A 255 -16.31 -8.10 13.99
CA SER A 255 -14.97 -8.07 13.40
C SER A 255 -14.55 -9.45 12.93
N ARG A 256 -14.84 -10.51 13.70
CA ARG A 256 -14.56 -11.90 13.32
C ARG A 256 -15.29 -12.28 12.05
N GLU A 257 -16.59 -12.01 11.95
CA GLU A 257 -17.39 -12.29 10.76
C GLU A 257 -16.82 -11.57 9.52
N LYS A 258 -16.44 -10.29 9.64
CA LYS A 258 -15.83 -9.53 8.54
C LYS A 258 -14.46 -10.06 8.15
N MET A 259 -13.64 -10.43 9.12
CA MET A 259 -12.34 -11.06 8.90
C MET A 259 -12.48 -12.41 8.18
N ASP A 260 -13.45 -13.24 8.58
CA ASP A 260 -13.71 -14.54 7.95
C ASP A 260 -14.23 -14.39 6.52
N LEU A 261 -15.03 -13.34 6.23
CA LEU A 261 -15.49 -13.04 4.89
C LEU A 261 -14.33 -12.63 3.97
N THR A 262 -13.48 -11.71 4.40
CA THR A 262 -12.33 -11.28 3.58
C THR A 262 -11.24 -12.35 3.47
N ALA A 263 -11.19 -13.34 4.38
CA ALA A 263 -10.24 -14.44 4.30
C ALA A 263 -10.57 -15.46 3.18
N LYS A 264 -11.81 -15.51 2.68
CA LYS A 264 -12.23 -16.46 1.63
C LYS A 264 -11.68 -16.11 0.25
N GLU A 265 -11.78 -14.85 -0.15
CA GLU A 265 -11.31 -14.37 -1.46
C GLU A 265 -9.82 -14.65 -1.73
N PRO A 266 -8.88 -14.41 -0.78
CA PRO A 266 -7.48 -14.76 -0.95
C PRO A 266 -7.23 -16.25 -1.22
N ALA A 267 -8.09 -17.15 -0.73
CA ALA A 267 -7.86 -18.58 -0.88
C ALA A 267 -8.03 -19.04 -2.35
N GLU A 268 -9.10 -18.58 -3.01
CA GLU A 268 -9.40 -18.91 -4.39
C GLU A 268 -8.41 -18.27 -5.38
N GLU A 269 -8.06 -17.00 -5.15
CA GLU A 269 -7.08 -16.30 -5.99
C GLU A 269 -5.69 -16.93 -5.86
N LYS A 270 -5.29 -17.28 -4.63
CA LYS A 270 -4.03 -17.94 -4.34
C LYS A 270 -3.93 -19.32 -4.97
N GLU A 271 -4.99 -20.13 -4.92
CA GLU A 271 -5.02 -21.45 -5.53
C GLU A 271 -4.82 -21.34 -7.05
N THR A 272 -5.60 -20.47 -7.69
CA THR A 272 -5.48 -20.17 -9.14
C THR A 272 -4.08 -19.67 -9.50
N ALA A 273 -3.52 -18.75 -8.71
CA ALA A 273 -2.17 -18.23 -8.93
C ALA A 273 -1.11 -19.33 -8.81
N PHE A 274 -1.25 -20.26 -7.87
CA PHE A 274 -0.30 -21.34 -7.67
C PHE A 274 -0.39 -22.43 -8.72
N GLU A 275 -1.58 -22.72 -9.25
CA GLU A 275 -1.73 -23.58 -10.43
C GLU A 275 -0.93 -23.03 -11.62
N PHE A 276 -0.97 -21.71 -11.84
CA PHE A 276 -0.18 -21.07 -12.88
C PHE A 276 1.33 -21.11 -12.63
N LEU A 277 1.76 -21.06 -11.36
CA LEU A 277 3.18 -21.19 -11.02
C LEU A 277 3.69 -22.63 -11.17
N ALA A 278 2.86 -23.63 -10.91
CA ALA A 278 3.22 -25.05 -11.02
C ALA A 278 3.22 -25.54 -12.48
N SER A 279 2.45 -24.90 -13.35
CA SER A 279 2.33 -25.26 -14.78
C SER A 279 3.30 -24.53 -15.70
N ALA A 280 4.17 -23.67 -15.16
CA ALA A 280 5.09 -22.79 -15.91
C ALA A 280 6.54 -22.90 -15.43
#